data_AF-A0A945D280-F1
#
_entry.id   AF-A0A945D280-F1
#
_cell.length_a   1.000
_cell.length_b   1.000
_cell.length_c   1.000
_cell.angle_alpha   90.00
_cell.angle_beta   90.00
_cell.angle_gamma   90.00
#
_symmetry.space_group_name_H-M   'P 1'
#
loop_
_entity.id
_entity.type
_entity.pdbx_description
1 polymer ?
#
loop_
_entity_poly.entity_id
_entity_poly.type
_entity_poly.pdbx_seq_one_letter_code
_entity_poly.pdbx_strand_id
1 'polypeptide(L)'
;MGNRREIDWTVRFLEIVAALTLFTLMAITCVDVAGRYFFNSPLHSATELTRILMAIVVFCGLPVACMREEHITVDLLDSFSPKFVINFRQATMNLIAALAMSGVAWRVWALAERAQEYGDTTEFLQIPVQYITFFISIMSGVTAFALLYSCVRYVFGRGPLSP
;
A
#
# COMPACT_ATOMS: atom_id res chain seq x y z
N MET A 1 -13.80 17.75 15.46
CA MET A 1 -14.32 16.36 15.51
C MET A 1 -14.97 15.87 14.20
N GLY A 2 -15.07 16.68 13.13
CA GLY A 2 -15.73 16.28 11.87
C GLY A 2 -14.91 15.42 10.89
N ASN A 3 -13.58 15.46 10.91
CA ASN A 3 -12.76 14.85 9.84
C ASN A 3 -12.37 13.38 10.07
N ARG A 4 -12.71 12.77 11.22
CA ARG A 4 -12.41 11.34 11.46
C ARG A 4 -13.30 10.43 10.60
N ARG A 5 -14.57 10.78 10.43
CA ARG A 5 -15.56 9.91 9.77
C ARG A 5 -15.30 9.68 8.28
N GLU A 6 -14.87 10.71 7.54
CA GLU A 6 -14.65 10.57 6.09
C GLU A 6 -13.43 9.70 5.77
N ILE A 7 -12.38 9.80 6.58
CA ILE A 7 -11.18 8.97 6.45
C ILE A 7 -11.47 7.51 6.79
N ASP A 8 -12.27 7.27 7.83
CA ASP A 8 -12.63 5.92 8.26
C ASP A 8 -13.36 5.14 7.15
N TRP A 9 -14.14 5.80 6.31
CA TRP A 9 -14.82 5.15 5.18
C TRP A 9 -13.84 4.71 4.09
N THR A 10 -12.91 5.57 3.69
CA THR A 10 -11.90 5.24 2.69
C THR A 10 -10.99 4.12 3.18
N VAL A 11 -10.54 4.20 4.44
CA VAL A 11 -9.70 3.16 5.05
C VAL A 11 -10.43 1.82 5.12
N ARG A 12 -11.68 1.80 5.59
CA ARG A 12 -12.49 0.57 5.62
C ARG A 12 -12.70 -0.03 4.24
N PHE A 13 -12.92 0.80 3.22
CA PHE A 13 -13.06 0.31 1.85
C PHE A 13 -11.79 -0.40 1.39
N LEU A 14 -10.61 0.22 1.59
CA LEU A 14 -9.33 -0.39 1.24
C LEU A 14 -9.05 -1.67 2.05
N GLU A 15 -9.41 -1.70 3.33
CA GLU A 15 -9.29 -2.89 4.18
C GLU A 15 -10.17 -4.05 3.68
N ILE A 16 -11.42 -3.77 3.29
CA ILE A 16 -12.33 -4.79 2.74
C ILE A 16 -11.78 -5.33 1.42
N VAL A 17 -11.30 -4.46 0.53
CA VAL A 17 -10.69 -4.88 -0.74
C VAL A 17 -9.47 -5.76 -0.47
N ALA A 18 -8.56 -5.31 0.40
CA ALA A 18 -7.37 -6.10 0.77
C ALA A 18 -7.73 -7.46 1.39
N ALA A 19 -8.73 -7.51 2.28
CA ALA A 19 -9.20 -8.74 2.91
C ALA A 19 -9.80 -9.72 1.88
N LEU A 20 -10.63 -9.23 0.95
CA LEU A 20 -11.19 -10.05 -0.14
C LEU A 20 -10.10 -10.58 -1.06
N THR A 21 -9.12 -9.73 -1.43
CA THR A 21 -8.00 -10.14 -2.27
C THR A 21 -7.13 -11.19 -1.56
N LEU A 22 -6.86 -11.03 -0.26
CA LEU A 22 -6.10 -11.99 0.54
C LEU A 22 -6.85 -13.33 0.67
N PHE A 23 -8.17 -13.30 0.90
CA PHE A 23 -8.99 -14.50 0.90
C PHE A 23 -8.95 -15.21 -0.47
N THR A 24 -9.01 -14.46 -1.56
CA THR A 24 -8.90 -14.99 -2.92
C THR A 24 -7.53 -15.64 -3.15
N LEU A 25 -6.45 -14.99 -2.69
CA LEU A 25 -5.09 -15.54 -2.75
C LEU A 25 -5.02 -16.88 -1.98
N MET A 26 -5.57 -16.94 -0.76
CA MET A 26 -5.65 -18.16 0.03
C MET A 26 -6.43 -19.27 -0.69
N ALA A 27 -7.56 -18.95 -1.32
CA ALA A 27 -8.34 -19.93 -2.07
C ALA A 27 -7.55 -20.48 -3.26
N ILE A 28 -6.86 -19.62 -4.02
CA ILE A 28 -6.04 -20.03 -5.16
C ILE A 28 -4.88 -20.92 -4.71
N THR A 29 -4.20 -20.60 -3.61
CA THR A 29 -3.10 -21.44 -3.10
C THR A 29 -3.62 -22.78 -2.61
N CYS A 30 -4.78 -22.84 -1.94
CA CYS A 30 -5.42 -24.11 -1.58
C CYS A 30 -5.77 -24.95 -2.81
N VAL A 31 -6.32 -24.34 -3.86
CA VAL A 31 -6.66 -25.05 -5.11
C VAL A 31 -5.40 -25.51 -5.85
N ASP A 32 -4.33 -24.71 -5.90
CA ASP A 32 -3.05 -25.11 -6.51
C ASP A 32 -2.42 -26.31 -5.78
N VAL A 33 -2.42 -26.28 -4.44
CA VAL A 33 -1.93 -27.39 -3.62
C VAL A 33 -2.78 -28.65 -3.83
N ALA A 34 -4.11 -28.53 -3.74
CA ALA A 34 -5.02 -29.66 -3.96
C ALA A 34 -4.87 -30.22 -5.40
N GLY A 35 -4.79 -29.35 -6.41
CA GLY A 35 -4.60 -29.74 -7.81
C GLY A 35 -3.32 -30.55 -8.03
N ARG A 36 -2.22 -30.17 -7.38
CA ARG A 36 -0.96 -30.95 -7.43
C ARG A 36 -1.11 -32.34 -6.80
N TYR A 37 -1.76 -32.43 -5.64
CA TYR A 37 -1.91 -33.70 -4.93
C TYR A 37 -2.90 -34.66 -5.61
N PHE A 38 -4.02 -34.16 -6.14
CA PHE A 38 -5.08 -35.01 -6.70
C PHE A 38 -4.96 -35.24 -8.20
N PHE A 39 -4.46 -34.27 -8.97
CA PHE A 39 -4.44 -34.32 -10.44
C PHE A 39 -3.03 -34.37 -11.05
N ASN A 40 -1.98 -34.26 -10.22
CA ASN A 40 -0.57 -34.20 -10.65
C ASN A 40 -0.30 -33.15 -11.74
N SER A 41 -1.17 -32.15 -11.85
CA SER A 41 -1.14 -31.08 -12.85
C SER A 41 -1.05 -29.73 -12.13
N PRO A 42 0.15 -29.13 -11.99
CA PRO A 42 0.27 -27.82 -11.36
C PRO A 42 -0.43 -26.75 -12.21
N LEU A 43 -1.06 -25.78 -11.53
CA LEU A 43 -1.61 -24.61 -12.21
C LEU A 43 -0.45 -23.67 -12.57
N HIS A 44 0.03 -23.75 -13.81
CA HIS A 44 1.11 -22.89 -14.33
C HIS A 44 0.77 -21.40 -14.16
N SER A 45 -0.51 -21.06 -14.27
CA SER A 45 -1.11 -19.74 -14.08
C SER A 45 -1.19 -19.26 -12.63
N ALA A 46 -1.10 -20.15 -11.63
CA ALA A 46 -1.29 -19.78 -10.23
C ALA A 46 -0.20 -18.85 -9.71
N THR A 47 1.04 -19.02 -10.16
CA THR A 47 2.19 -18.19 -9.75
C THR A 47 2.02 -16.75 -10.21
N GLU A 48 1.55 -16.54 -11.44
CA GLU A 48 1.28 -15.21 -12.00
C GLU A 48 0.14 -14.53 -11.27
N LEU A 49 -0.97 -15.25 -11.08
CA LEU A 49 -2.14 -14.73 -10.38
C LEU A 49 -1.79 -14.36 -8.92
N THR A 50 -1.01 -15.19 -8.25
CA THR A 50 -0.52 -14.90 -6.89
C THR A 50 0.35 -13.64 -6.88
N ARG A 51 1.22 -13.43 -7.87
CA ARG A 51 2.03 -12.21 -7.99
C ARG A 51 1.17 -10.96 -8.14
N ILE A 52 0.13 -11.03 -8.97
CA ILE A 52 -0.81 -9.92 -9.19
C ILE A 52 -1.59 -9.63 -7.91
N LEU A 53 -2.14 -10.66 -7.27
CA LEU A 53 -2.92 -10.52 -6.03
C LEU A 53 -2.07 -10.01 -4.87
N MET A 54 -0.81 -10.45 -4.75
CA MET A 54 0.13 -9.90 -3.76
C MET A 54 0.36 -8.41 -3.97
N ALA A 55 0.56 -7.96 -5.21
CA ALA A 55 0.69 -6.54 -5.51
C ALA A 55 -0.58 -5.77 -5.07
N ILE A 56 -1.77 -6.28 -5.41
CA ILE A 56 -3.03 -5.64 -5.01
C ILE A 56 -3.16 -5.53 -3.49
N VAL A 57 -2.95 -6.63 -2.75
CA VAL A 57 -3.05 -6.64 -1.28
C VAL A 57 -2.05 -5.66 -0.66
N VAL A 58 -0.78 -5.70 -1.09
CA VAL A 58 0.28 -4.84 -0.53
C VAL A 58 -0.04 -3.38 -0.78
N PHE A 59 -0.37 -2.99 -2.02
CA PHE A 59 -0.60 -1.59 -2.35
C PHE A 59 -1.95 -1.05 -1.88
N CYS A 60 -2.95 -1.90 -1.62
CA CYS A 60 -4.15 -1.50 -0.88
C CYS A 60 -3.89 -1.35 0.64
N GLY A 61 -3.02 -2.19 1.22
CA GLY A 61 -2.68 -2.14 2.64
C GLY A 61 -1.73 -1.00 3.02
N LEU A 62 -0.79 -0.65 2.13
CA LEU A 62 0.20 0.41 2.32
C LEU A 62 -0.37 1.76 2.79
N PRO A 63 -1.36 2.37 2.11
CA PRO A 63 -1.92 3.64 2.56
C PRO A 63 -2.60 3.51 3.93
N VAL A 64 -3.28 2.40 4.20
CA VAL A 64 -3.93 2.15 5.50
C VAL A 64 -2.90 2.06 6.62
N ALA A 65 -1.83 1.29 6.42
CA ALA A 65 -0.74 1.13 7.39
C ALA A 65 -0.04 2.47 7.68
N CYS A 66 0.26 3.26 6.64
CA CYS A 66 0.86 4.58 6.77
C CYS A 66 -0.06 5.57 7.50
N MET A 67 -1.38 5.51 7.28
CA MET A 67 -2.34 6.38 7.97
C MET A 67 -2.52 6.04 9.45
N ARG A 68 -2.38 4.76 9.81
CA ARG A 68 -2.45 4.28 11.18
C ARG A 68 -1.14 4.46 11.96
N GLU A 69 -0.08 4.93 11.28
CA GLU A 69 1.25 5.16 11.85
C GLU A 69 1.78 3.92 12.59
N GLU A 70 1.53 2.72 12.05
CA GLU A 70 2.03 1.44 12.60
C GLU A 70 3.55 1.27 12.44
N HIS A 71 4.25 2.32 11.99
CA HIS A 71 5.71 2.35 11.98
C HIS A 71 6.23 2.25 13.41
N ILE A 72 7.13 1.28 13.65
CA ILE A 72 7.74 1.06 14.96
C ILE A 72 8.49 2.33 15.36
N THR A 73 7.90 3.10 16.28
CA THR A 73 8.48 4.33 16.80
C THR A 73 9.16 3.98 18.13
N VAL A 74 10.46 4.22 18.22
CA VAL A 74 11.24 3.96 19.42
C VAL A 74 11.30 5.26 20.22
N ASP A 75 10.39 5.41 21.18
CA ASP A 75 10.20 6.63 21.97
C ASP A 75 11.17 6.73 23.16
N LEU A 76 12.48 6.55 22.91
CA LEU A 76 13.51 6.61 23.96
C LEU A 76 13.72 8.03 24.51
N LEU A 77 13.35 9.07 23.76
CA LEU A 77 13.54 10.49 24.10
C LEU A 77 12.24 11.26 24.39
N ASP A 78 11.07 10.62 24.26
CA ASP A 78 9.79 11.33 24.38
C ASP A 78 9.45 11.75 25.80
N SER A 79 10.00 11.07 26.81
CA SER A 79 9.80 11.41 28.22
C SER A 79 10.41 12.76 28.62
N PHE A 80 11.39 13.26 27.85
CA PHE A 80 12.12 14.51 28.14
C PHE A 80 11.86 15.63 27.11
N SER A 81 11.12 15.36 26.03
CA SER A 81 10.96 16.31 24.92
C SER A 81 9.64 17.09 25.01
N PRO A 82 9.63 18.41 24.76
CA PRO A 82 8.41 19.19 24.73
C PRO A 82 7.52 18.78 23.54
N LYS A 83 6.19 18.86 23.72
CA LYS A 83 5.16 18.41 22.74
C LYS A 83 5.37 18.92 21.31
N PHE A 84 5.94 20.12 21.17
CA PHE A 84 6.26 20.72 19.87
C PHE A 84 7.33 19.93 19.08
N VAL A 85 8.34 19.40 19.77
CA VAL A 85 9.44 18.65 19.14
C VAL A 85 8.95 17.28 18.65
N ILE A 86 8.07 16.63 19.41
CA ILE A 86 7.45 15.35 19.02
C ILE A 86 6.60 15.55 17.74
N ASN A 87 5.74 16.57 17.72
CA ASN A 87 4.92 16.88 16.55
C ASN A 87 5.77 17.28 15.34
N PHE A 88 6.84 18.06 15.54
CA PHE A 88 7.75 18.46 14.45
C PHE A 88 8.54 17.29 13.88
N ARG A 89 9.04 16.38 14.73
CA ARG A 89 9.72 15.14 14.33
C ARG A 89 8.78 14.29 13.47
N GLN A 90 7.56 14.05 13.95
CA GLN A 90 6.59 13.24 13.24
C GLN A 90 6.14 13.88 11.91
N ALA A 91 5.94 15.19 11.89
CA ALA A 91 5.66 15.92 10.66
C ALA A 91 6.81 15.78 9.64
N THR A 92 8.05 15.92 10.08
CA THR A 92 9.24 15.77 9.22
C THR A 92 9.36 14.35 8.67
N MET A 93 9.13 13.33 9.50
CA MET A 93 9.16 11.93 9.04
C MET A 93 8.06 11.63 8.02
N ASN A 94 6.83 12.08 8.29
CA ASN A 94 5.72 11.94 7.35
C ASN A 94 5.97 12.69 6.04
N LEU A 95 6.61 13.86 6.08
CA LEU A 95 7.00 14.61 4.89
C LEU A 95 8.06 13.87 4.06
N ILE A 96 9.10 13.34 4.69
CA ILE A 96 10.15 12.55 4.01
C ILE A 96 9.54 11.30 3.38
N ALA A 97 8.69 10.58 4.11
CA ALA A 97 7.99 9.40 3.61
C ALA A 97 7.07 9.73 2.42
N ALA A 98 6.35 10.87 2.48
CA ALA A 98 5.52 11.33 1.38
C ALA A 98 6.33 11.65 0.11
N LEU A 99 7.48 12.32 0.26
CA LEU A 99 8.36 12.62 -0.87
C LEU A 99 8.95 11.34 -1.47
N ALA A 100 9.37 10.39 -0.63
CA ALA A 100 9.87 9.09 -1.09
C ALA A 100 8.78 8.33 -1.87
N MET A 101 7.56 8.24 -1.33
CA MET A 101 6.44 7.56 -2.00
C MET A 101 6.01 8.27 -3.30
N SER A 102 6.08 9.60 -3.35
CA SER A 102 5.85 10.35 -4.59
C SER A 102 6.89 10.01 -5.66
N GLY A 103 8.17 9.87 -5.26
CA GLY A 103 9.24 9.43 -6.14
C GLY A 103 9.04 8.01 -6.66
N VAL A 104 8.56 7.10 -5.81
CA VAL A 104 8.17 5.73 -6.21
C VAL A 104 7.02 5.79 -7.22
N ALA A 105 5.95 6.54 -6.93
CA ALA A 105 4.80 6.68 -7.82
C ALA A 105 5.21 7.16 -9.22
N TRP A 106 6.08 8.19 -9.28
CA TRP A 106 6.63 8.71 -10.53
C TRP A 106 7.44 7.66 -11.31
N ARG A 107 8.35 6.94 -10.62
CA ARG A 107 9.18 5.91 -11.26
C ARG A 107 8.35 4.75 -11.78
N VAL A 108 7.35 4.32 -11.03
CA VAL A 108 6.45 3.24 -11.42
C VAL A 108 5.54 3.69 -12.57
N TRP A 109 5.11 4.96 -12.60
CA TRP A 109 4.37 5.52 -13.73
C TRP A 109 5.17 5.42 -15.03
N ALA A 110 6.42 5.90 -15.01
CA ALA A 110 7.32 5.80 -16.15
C ALA A 110 7.60 4.34 -16.56
N LEU A 111 7.58 3.40 -15.60
CA LEU A 111 7.68 1.97 -15.90
C LEU A 111 6.40 1.44 -16.57
N ALA A 112 5.22 1.92 -16.16
CA ALA A 112 3.95 1.53 -16.76
C ALA A 112 3.84 2.00 -18.21
N GLU A 113 4.28 3.23 -18.50
CA GLU A 113 4.33 3.77 -19.87
C GLU A 113 5.25 2.94 -20.77
N ARG A 114 6.44 2.57 -20.27
CA ARG A 114 7.35 1.68 -21.01
C ARG A 114 6.74 0.31 -21.28
N ALA A 115 6.08 -0.27 -20.28
CA ALA A 115 5.40 -1.56 -20.43
C ALA A 115 4.27 -1.49 -21.46
N GLN A 116 3.59 -0.35 -21.57
CA GLN A 116 2.57 -0.09 -22.59
C GLN A 116 3.19 0.02 -23.99
N GLU A 117 4.31 0.71 -24.15
CA GLU A 117 5.01 0.86 -25.43
C GLU A 117 5.57 -0.47 -25.95
N TYR A 118 6.12 -1.30 -25.07
CA TYR A 118 6.66 -2.61 -25.43
C TYR A 118 5.59 -3.70 -25.63
N GLY A 119 4.36 -3.47 -25.14
CA GLY A 119 3.31 -4.48 -25.16
C GLY A 119 3.61 -5.66 -24.22
N ASP A 120 4.28 -5.40 -23.10
CA ASP A 120 4.67 -6.44 -22.14
C ASP A 120 3.43 -7.17 -21.60
N THR A 121 3.41 -8.49 -21.79
CA THR A 121 2.35 -9.38 -21.31
C THR A 121 2.91 -10.45 -20.40
N THR A 122 2.07 -10.97 -19.51
CA THR A 122 2.47 -12.05 -18.61
C THR A 122 2.57 -13.37 -19.39
N GLU A 123 3.56 -14.22 -19.07
CA GLU A 123 3.92 -15.41 -19.86
C GLU A 123 2.74 -16.37 -20.11
N PHE A 124 1.99 -16.72 -19.07
CA PHE A 124 0.91 -17.70 -19.16
C PHE A 124 -0.46 -17.06 -19.40
N LEU A 125 -0.82 -16.02 -18.64
CA LEU A 125 -2.14 -15.39 -18.72
C LEU A 125 -2.26 -14.38 -19.84
N GLN A 126 -1.14 -13.97 -20.45
CA GLN A 126 -1.08 -12.93 -21.49
C GLN A 126 -1.76 -11.63 -21.06
N ILE A 127 -1.83 -11.36 -19.75
CA ILE A 127 -2.36 -10.12 -19.21
C ILE A 127 -1.32 -9.02 -19.42
N PRO A 128 -1.71 -7.86 -20.00
CA PRO A 128 -0.83 -6.72 -20.14
C PRO A 128 -0.35 -6.22 -18.78
N VAL A 129 0.98 -6.20 -18.58
CA VAL A 129 1.62 -5.80 -17.32
C VAL A 129 1.32 -4.34 -16.96
N GLN A 130 1.05 -3.51 -17.99
CA GLN A 130 0.68 -2.10 -17.85
C GLN A 130 -0.43 -1.87 -16.80
N TYR A 131 -1.49 -2.70 -16.78
CA TYR A 131 -2.63 -2.48 -15.88
C TYR A 131 -2.23 -2.58 -14.40
N ILE A 132 -1.37 -3.55 -14.08
CA ILE A 132 -0.89 -3.79 -12.72
C ILE A 132 0.08 -2.67 -12.33
N THR A 133 1.00 -2.30 -13.22
CA THR A 133 1.98 -1.25 -12.94
C THR A 133 1.32 0.13 -12.76
N PHE A 134 0.30 0.45 -13.57
CA PHE A 134 -0.51 1.65 -13.36
C PHE A 134 -1.24 1.62 -12.02
N PHE A 135 -1.85 0.48 -11.67
CA PHE A 135 -2.50 0.33 -10.36
C PHE A 135 -1.54 0.60 -9.20
N ILE A 136 -0.32 0.05 -9.25
CA ILE A 136 0.73 0.27 -8.24
C ILE A 136 1.13 1.75 -8.17
N SER A 137 1.29 2.42 -9.32
CA SER A 137 1.62 3.84 -9.36
C SER A 137 0.53 4.71 -8.73
N ILE A 138 -0.74 4.43 -9.03
CA ILE A 138 -1.87 5.17 -8.47
C ILE A 138 -1.93 4.96 -6.95
N MET A 139 -1.82 3.73 -6.47
CA MET A 139 -1.89 3.43 -5.03
C MET A 139 -0.68 3.98 -4.25
N SER A 140 0.52 3.98 -4.83
CA SER A 140 1.67 4.66 -4.21
C SER A 140 1.49 6.18 -4.16
N GLY A 141 0.86 6.79 -5.18
CA GLY A 141 0.43 8.19 -5.15
C GLY A 141 -0.62 8.48 -4.07
N VAL A 142 -1.62 7.60 -3.90
CA VAL A 142 -2.61 7.67 -2.81
C VAL A 142 -1.91 7.59 -1.44
N THR A 143 -0.92 6.72 -1.29
CA THR A 143 -0.12 6.60 -0.06
C THR A 143 0.67 7.88 0.22
N ALA A 144 1.29 8.48 -0.80
CA ALA A 144 1.98 9.75 -0.66
C ALA A 144 1.02 10.88 -0.22
N PHE A 145 -0.17 10.95 -0.80
CA PHE A 145 -1.20 11.91 -0.40
C PHE A 145 -1.67 11.69 1.04
N ALA A 146 -1.87 10.44 1.45
CA ALA A 146 -2.22 10.08 2.82
C ALA A 146 -1.15 10.52 3.84
N LEU A 147 0.13 10.34 3.50
CA LEU A 147 1.26 10.78 4.32
C LEU A 147 1.37 12.31 4.40
N LEU A 148 1.14 13.02 3.29
CA LEU A 148 1.06 14.50 3.30
C LEU A 148 -0.08 14.97 4.20
N TYR A 149 -1.24 14.33 4.12
CA TYR A 149 -2.36 14.64 4.99
C TYR A 149 -2.03 14.38 6.47
N SER A 150 -1.33 13.28 6.80
CA SER A 150 -0.78 13.05 8.14
C SER A 150 0.20 14.16 8.57
N CYS A 151 1.14 14.56 7.72
CA CYS A 151 2.07 15.65 7.99
C CYS A 151 1.34 16.95 8.36
N VAL A 152 0.35 17.35 7.56
CA VAL A 152 -0.45 18.55 7.82
C VAL A 152 -1.19 18.45 9.16
N ARG A 153 -1.76 17.29 9.49
CA ARG A 153 -2.41 17.07 10.80
C ARG A 153 -1.47 17.28 11.98
N TYR A 154 -0.22 16.84 11.87
CA TYR A 154 0.79 17.01 12.93
C TYR A 154 1.25 18.47 13.08
N VAL A 155 1.39 19.21 11.98
CA VAL A 155 1.70 20.65 12.02
C VAL A 155 0.61 21.43 12.75
N PHE A 156 -0.66 21.04 12.60
CA PHE A 156 -1.78 21.63 13.35
C PHE A 156 -2.00 21.05 14.76
N GLY A 157 -1.09 20.18 15.25
CA GLY A 157 -1.17 19.63 16.60
C GLY A 157 -2.37 18.69 16.85
N ARG A 158 -2.88 18.03 15.80
CA ARG A 158 -4.02 17.09 15.87
C ARG A 158 -3.61 15.64 15.62
N GLY A 159 -2.34 15.31 15.83
CA GLY A 159 -1.80 13.97 15.62
C GLY A 159 -2.29 12.98 16.69
N PRO A 160 -2.49 11.69 16.36
CA PRO A 160 -2.86 10.68 17.35
C PRO A 160 -1.78 10.48 18.44
N LEU A 161 -0.52 10.77 18.15
CA LEU A 161 0.60 10.73 19.09
C LEU A 161 0.87 12.07 19.80
N SER A 162 0.04 13.10 19.57
CA SER A 162 0.20 14.36 20.30
C SER A 162 -0.27 14.17 21.76
N PRO A 163 0.59 14.40 22.78
CA PRO A 163 0.25 14.21 24.18
C PRO A 163 -0.64 15.33 24.76
#